data_AF-A0A7S0Z8Q1-F1
#
_entry.id   AF-A0A7S0Z8Q1-F1
#
_cell.length_a   1.000
_cell.length_b   1.000
_cell.length_c   1.000
_cell.angle_alpha   90.00
_cell.angle_beta   90.00
_cell.angle_gamma   90.00
#
_symmetry.space_group_name_H-M   'P 1'
#
loop_
_entity.id
_entity.type
_entity.pdbx_description
1 polymer ?
#
loop_
_entity_poly.entity_id
_entity_poly.type
_entity_poly.pdbx_seq_one_letter_code
_entity_poly.pdbx_strand_id
1 'polypeptide(L)'
;TSAHYDRLLQLQRLAFKHIPKLKDLALGNCAGIERRKNLIQHLAVLEPAELCKLVTAQLRLVDPSDAWAQDPKFLLEVMVDAFEKRQSQRQMINSMPLYPNEEVLWNENVIPSIAYDGQGALALPKLNLQFLTMHDYLLRNFNLFRLEATYEIREDLADVMKRMQPVSS
;
A
#
# COMPACT_ATOMS: atom_id res chain seq x y z
N THR A 1 3.93 7.97 14.99
CA THR A 1 4.87 9.01 14.51
C THR A 1 6.25 8.82 15.11
N SER A 2 6.41 8.66 16.44
CA SER A 2 7.72 8.38 17.07
C SER A 2 8.45 7.19 16.47
N ALA A 3 7.81 6.00 16.42
CA ALA A 3 8.47 4.79 15.94
C ALA A 3 8.99 4.87 14.48
N HIS A 4 8.32 5.63 13.61
CA HIS A 4 8.80 5.85 12.24
C HIS A 4 10.03 6.75 12.22
N TYR A 5 9.97 7.85 12.97
CA TYR A 5 11.10 8.77 13.13
C TYR A 5 12.32 8.07 13.73
N ASP A 6 12.11 7.20 14.73
CA ASP A 6 13.18 6.42 15.37
C ASP A 6 13.86 5.46 14.37
N ARG A 7 13.08 4.79 13.51
CA ARG A 7 13.63 3.94 12.43
C ARG A 7 14.43 4.75 11.41
N LEU A 8 13.93 5.94 11.04
CA LEU A 8 14.62 6.81 10.09
C LEU A 8 15.95 7.33 10.68
N LEU A 9 15.96 7.72 11.95
CA LEU A 9 17.19 8.09 12.65
C LEU A 9 18.20 6.94 12.72
N GLN A 10 17.73 5.70 12.95
CA GLN A 10 18.60 4.51 12.91
C GLN A 10 19.23 4.33 11.53
N LEU A 11 18.45 4.51 10.45
CA LEU A 11 18.98 4.50 9.08
C LEU A 11 20.03 5.59 8.86
N GLN A 12 19.76 6.83 9.29
CA GLN A 12 20.69 7.95 9.14
C GLN A 12 22.01 7.69 9.88
N ARG A 13 21.95 7.16 11.10
CA ARG A 13 23.15 6.79 11.89
C ARG A 13 23.96 5.69 11.21
N LEU A 14 23.28 4.68 10.67
CA LEU A 14 23.92 3.58 9.94
C LEU A 14 24.60 4.11 8.67
N ALA A 15 23.88 4.91 7.89
CA ALA A 15 24.40 5.54 6.68
C ALA A 15 25.62 6.41 6.98
N PHE A 16 25.55 7.27 8.01
CA PHE A 16 26.65 8.13 8.43
C PHE A 16 27.91 7.33 8.78
N LYS A 17 27.74 6.21 9.49
CA LYS A 17 28.86 5.41 10.01
C LYS A 17 29.49 4.51 8.96
N HIS A 18 28.70 3.94 8.06
CA HIS A 18 29.14 2.84 7.20
C HIS A 18 29.15 3.17 5.71
N ILE A 19 28.46 4.22 5.26
CA ILE A 19 28.23 4.49 3.84
C ILE A 19 28.50 5.97 3.53
N PRO A 20 29.75 6.34 3.19
CA PRO A 20 30.10 7.75 2.94
C PRO A 20 29.34 8.37 1.75
N LYS A 21 28.94 7.54 0.77
CA LYS A 21 28.11 7.97 -0.38
C LYS A 21 26.72 8.49 0.02
N LEU A 22 26.21 8.08 1.19
CA LEU A 22 24.90 8.49 1.71
C LEU A 22 24.98 9.62 2.76
N LYS A 23 26.07 10.39 2.77
CA LYS A 23 26.26 11.48 3.75
C LYS A 23 25.13 12.52 3.70
N ASP A 24 24.63 12.83 2.51
CA ASP A 24 23.52 13.77 2.34
C ASP A 24 22.20 13.23 2.93
N LEU A 25 21.95 11.92 2.81
CA LEU A 25 20.82 11.27 3.48
C LEU A 25 21.01 11.25 4.99
N ALA A 26 22.22 10.98 5.46
CA ALA A 26 22.54 10.90 6.88
C ALA A 26 22.37 12.24 7.61
N LEU A 27 22.64 13.36 6.94
CA LEU A 27 22.57 14.71 7.50
C LEU A 27 21.28 15.46 7.13
N GLY A 28 20.47 14.90 6.23
CA GLY A 28 19.24 15.53 5.75
C GLY A 28 18.14 15.59 6.81
N ASN A 29 17.17 16.47 6.59
CA ASN A 29 15.98 16.56 7.44
C ASN A 29 15.08 15.32 7.23
N CYS A 30 14.64 14.69 8.33
CA CYS A 30 13.71 13.58 8.33
C CYS A 30 12.44 13.83 7.50
N ALA A 31 11.86 15.04 7.56
CA ALA A 31 10.67 15.38 6.77
C ALA A 31 10.91 15.46 5.26
N GLY A 32 12.17 15.70 4.86
CA GLY A 32 12.60 15.65 3.47
C GLY A 32 12.87 14.21 3.05
N ILE A 33 13.57 13.44 3.87
CA ILE A 33 13.97 12.06 3.56
C ILE A 33 12.75 11.14 3.54
N GLU A 34 11.78 11.28 4.44
CA GLU A 34 10.60 10.39 4.50
C GLU A 34 9.72 10.38 3.22
N ARG A 35 10.00 11.27 2.25
CA ARG A 35 9.32 11.32 0.94
C ARG A 35 9.95 10.33 -0.03
N ARG A 36 9.10 9.51 -0.66
CA ARG A 36 9.49 8.54 -1.71
C ARG A 36 10.50 9.07 -2.73
N LYS A 37 10.19 10.20 -3.38
CA LYS A 37 11.04 10.79 -4.42
C LYS A 37 12.46 11.05 -3.93
N ASN A 38 12.59 11.54 -2.69
CA ASN A 38 13.88 11.90 -2.11
C ASN A 38 14.65 10.64 -1.68
N LEU A 39 13.97 9.62 -1.11
CA LEU A 39 14.60 8.32 -0.82
C LEU A 39 15.19 7.70 -2.09
N ILE A 40 14.42 7.67 -3.18
CA ILE A 40 14.88 7.11 -4.46
C ILE A 40 16.13 7.86 -4.93
N GLN A 41 16.11 9.20 -4.91
CA GLN A 41 17.25 10.01 -5.34
C GLN A 41 18.50 9.76 -4.50
N HIS A 42 18.38 9.70 -3.17
CA HIS A 42 19.50 9.44 -2.29
C HIS A 42 20.05 8.02 -2.44
N LEU A 43 19.17 7.02 -2.60
CA LEU A 43 19.56 5.61 -2.72
C LEU A 43 20.12 5.27 -4.11
N ALA A 44 19.75 6.00 -5.16
CA ALA A 44 20.25 5.80 -6.52
C ALA A 44 21.76 6.07 -6.68
N VAL A 45 22.40 6.71 -5.70
CA VAL A 45 23.86 6.94 -5.66
C VAL A 45 24.62 5.64 -5.37
N LEU A 46 23.95 4.63 -4.79
CA LEU A 46 24.57 3.36 -4.44
C LEU A 46 24.72 2.43 -5.65
N GLU A 47 25.83 1.70 -5.67
CA GLU A 47 25.99 0.59 -6.60
C GLU A 47 25.09 -0.60 -6.19
N PRO A 48 24.67 -1.45 -7.14
CA PRO A 48 23.81 -2.60 -6.85
C PRO A 48 24.33 -3.51 -5.73
N ALA A 49 25.64 -3.74 -5.67
CA ALA A 49 26.27 -4.56 -4.64
C ALA A 49 26.22 -3.89 -3.24
N GLU A 50 26.37 -2.57 -3.18
CA GLU A 50 26.27 -1.79 -1.95
C GLU A 50 24.83 -1.77 -1.43
N LEU A 51 23.86 -1.59 -2.33
CA LEU A 51 22.44 -1.63 -2.01
C LEU A 51 22.05 -3.02 -1.49
N CYS A 52 22.47 -4.09 -2.16
CA CYS A 52 22.23 -5.46 -1.71
C CYS A 52 22.78 -5.70 -0.30
N LYS A 53 24.03 -5.30 -0.03
CA LYS A 53 24.64 -5.42 1.30
C LYS A 53 23.91 -4.63 2.37
N LEU A 54 23.47 -3.41 2.06
CA LEU A 54 22.71 -2.57 2.99
C LEU A 54 21.37 -3.23 3.36
N VAL A 55 20.62 -3.71 2.37
CA VAL A 55 19.29 -4.29 2.56
C VAL A 55 19.35 -5.65 3.25
N THR A 56 20.26 -6.53 2.84
CA THR A 56 20.29 -7.92 3.31
C THR A 56 21.12 -8.11 4.58
N ALA A 57 22.30 -7.49 4.68
CA ALA A 57 23.23 -7.75 5.79
C ALA A 57 23.05 -6.75 6.94
N GLN A 58 22.89 -5.47 6.63
CA GLN A 58 22.85 -4.41 7.66
C GLN A 58 21.44 -4.19 8.20
N LEU A 59 20.45 -4.06 7.31
CA LEU A 59 19.06 -3.82 7.68
C LEU A 59 18.23 -5.12 7.81
N ARG A 60 18.69 -6.22 7.18
CA ARG A 60 18.03 -7.54 7.19
C ARG A 60 16.55 -7.47 6.80
N LEU A 61 16.24 -6.65 5.79
CA LEU A 61 14.87 -6.51 5.28
C LEU A 61 14.49 -7.64 4.31
N VAL A 62 15.49 -8.25 3.67
CA VAL A 62 15.37 -9.33 2.69
C VAL A 62 16.39 -10.41 3.03
N ASP A 63 16.03 -11.68 2.87
CA ASP A 63 16.96 -12.78 3.08
C ASP A 63 17.98 -12.83 1.92
N PRO A 64 19.30 -13.00 2.17
CA PRO A 64 20.29 -13.14 1.10
C PRO A 64 20.01 -14.30 0.13
N SER A 65 19.28 -15.33 0.57
CA SER A 65 18.90 -16.49 -0.23
C SER A 65 17.65 -16.25 -1.10
N ASP A 66 16.97 -15.12 -0.96
CA ASP A 66 15.79 -14.81 -1.77
C ASP A 66 16.17 -14.64 -3.23
N ALA A 67 15.35 -15.20 -4.14
CA ALA A 67 15.57 -15.10 -5.59
C ALA A 67 15.61 -13.64 -6.08
N TRP A 68 14.95 -12.72 -5.37
CA TRP A 68 14.90 -11.29 -5.70
C TRP A 68 15.97 -10.45 -5.00
N ALA A 69 16.81 -11.05 -4.14
CA ALA A 69 17.88 -10.34 -3.45
C ALA A 69 18.97 -9.80 -4.39
N GLN A 70 18.97 -10.22 -5.66
CA GLN A 70 19.88 -9.72 -6.69
C GLN A 70 19.27 -8.61 -7.57
N ASP A 71 17.94 -8.40 -7.55
CA ASP A 71 17.30 -7.37 -8.36
C ASP A 71 17.42 -5.99 -7.68
N PRO A 72 18.19 -5.05 -8.24
CA PRO A 72 18.40 -3.74 -7.63
C PRO A 72 17.10 -2.92 -7.55
N LYS A 73 16.17 -3.13 -8.50
CA LYS A 73 14.88 -2.40 -8.51
C LYS A 73 14.01 -2.86 -7.37
N PHE A 74 13.93 -4.17 -7.14
CA PHE A 74 13.22 -4.74 -6.00
C PHE A 74 13.80 -4.25 -4.67
N LEU A 75 15.11 -4.31 -4.50
CA LEU A 75 15.78 -3.86 -3.27
C LEU A 75 15.56 -2.38 -2.99
N LEU A 76 15.58 -1.55 -4.03
CA LEU A 76 15.28 -0.12 -3.92
C LEU A 76 13.83 0.10 -3.47
N GLU A 77 12.89 -0.66 -4.03
CA GLU A 77 11.49 -0.58 -3.63
C GLU A 77 11.27 -1.01 -2.17
N VAL A 78 11.94 -2.07 -1.71
CA VAL A 78 11.91 -2.52 -0.32
C VAL A 78 12.42 -1.43 0.63
N MET A 79 13.53 -0.78 0.28
CA MET A 79 14.06 0.35 1.05
C MET A 79 13.06 1.50 1.13
N VAL A 80 12.42 1.83 0.01
CA VAL A 80 11.45 2.92 -0.03
C VAL A 80 10.23 2.56 0.82
N ASP A 81 9.63 1.37 0.69
CA ASP A 81 8.46 0.99 1.50
C ASP A 81 8.75 0.93 3.01
N ALA A 82 9.97 0.53 3.38
CA ALA A 82 10.37 0.44 4.78
C ALA A 82 10.51 1.81 5.47
N PHE A 83 10.96 2.83 4.73
CA PHE A 83 11.32 4.15 5.29
C PHE A 83 10.46 5.32 4.77
N GLU A 84 9.55 5.10 3.83
CA GLU A 84 8.58 6.10 3.41
C GLU A 84 7.54 6.37 4.51
N LYS A 85 7.10 7.62 4.60
CA LYS A 85 6.01 7.99 5.50
C LYS A 85 4.69 7.40 5.03
N ARG A 86 4.16 6.47 5.83
CA ARG A 86 2.83 5.91 5.63
C ARG A 86 1.75 6.93 5.98
N GLN A 87 0.73 7.01 5.14
CA GLN A 87 -0.49 7.75 5.46
C GLN A 87 -1.19 7.12 6.66
N SER A 88 -1.84 7.94 7.48
CA SER A 88 -2.63 7.42 8.58
C SER A 88 -3.90 6.76 8.06
N GLN A 89 -4.35 5.69 8.73
CA GLN A 89 -5.60 5.00 8.39
C GLN A 89 -6.80 5.96 8.36
N ARG A 90 -6.83 6.94 9.27
CA ARG A 90 -7.86 7.99 9.31
C ARG A 90 -7.84 8.88 8.07
N GLN A 91 -6.67 9.31 7.62
CA GLN A 91 -6.56 10.12 6.40
C GLN A 91 -7.01 9.33 5.18
N MET A 92 -6.62 8.05 5.10
CA MET A 92 -7.03 7.16 4.02
C MET A 92 -8.55 7.01 3.96
N ILE A 93 -9.22 6.83 5.11
CA ILE A 93 -10.69 6.76 5.17
C ILE A 93 -11.31 8.10 4.74
N ASN A 94 -10.80 9.22 5.25
CA ASN A 94 -11.32 10.55 4.93
C ASN A 94 -11.13 10.93 3.46
N SER A 95 -10.15 10.32 2.77
CA SER A 95 -9.95 10.53 1.33
C SER A 95 -10.80 9.59 0.46
N MET A 96 -11.51 8.62 1.04
CA MET A 96 -12.38 7.75 0.24
C MET A 96 -13.62 8.50 -0.22
N PRO A 97 -14.00 8.38 -1.51
CA PRO A 97 -15.26 8.92 -1.98
C PRO A 97 -16.43 8.19 -1.32
N LEU A 98 -17.51 8.93 -1.04
CA LEU A 98 -18.72 8.35 -0.45
C LEU A 98 -19.44 7.43 -1.44
N TYR A 99 -19.45 7.81 -2.72
CA TYR A 99 -20.12 7.09 -3.80
C TYR A 99 -19.14 6.26 -4.63
N PRO A 100 -19.61 5.12 -5.17
CA PRO A 100 -18.80 4.29 -6.05
C PRO A 100 -18.62 4.94 -7.42
N ASN A 101 -17.52 4.59 -8.09
CA ASN A 101 -17.28 4.92 -9.50
C ASN A 101 -17.52 3.67 -10.38
N GLU A 102 -17.49 3.84 -11.71
CA GLU A 102 -17.73 2.75 -12.66
C GLU A 102 -16.72 1.60 -12.54
N GLU A 103 -15.45 1.93 -12.22
CA GLU A 103 -14.40 0.93 -12.00
C GLU A 103 -14.72 0.00 -10.82
N VAL A 104 -15.24 0.54 -9.71
CA VAL A 104 -15.61 -0.26 -8.54
C VAL A 104 -16.91 -1.02 -8.79
N LEU A 105 -17.90 -0.33 -9.37
CA LEU A 105 -19.22 -0.87 -9.68
C LEU A 105 -19.13 -2.20 -10.44
N TRP A 106 -18.35 -2.25 -11.52
CA TRP A 106 -18.26 -3.44 -12.40
C TRP A 106 -17.07 -4.36 -12.06
N ASN A 107 -16.39 -4.18 -10.92
CA ASN A 107 -15.29 -5.04 -10.50
C ASN A 107 -15.79 -6.27 -9.73
N GLU A 108 -15.80 -7.43 -10.41
CA GLU A 108 -16.30 -8.69 -9.85
C GLU A 108 -15.47 -9.26 -8.68
N ASN A 109 -14.21 -8.84 -8.52
CA ASN A 109 -13.37 -9.29 -7.40
C ASN A 109 -13.80 -8.68 -6.06
N VAL A 110 -14.52 -7.56 -6.12
CA VAL A 110 -14.95 -6.77 -4.96
C VAL A 110 -16.47 -6.78 -4.85
N ILE A 111 -17.17 -6.81 -5.98
CA ILE A 111 -18.63 -6.86 -6.09
C ILE A 111 -19.01 -8.11 -6.88
N PRO A 112 -19.11 -9.27 -6.22
CA PRO A 112 -19.43 -10.52 -6.88
C PRO A 112 -20.86 -10.49 -7.44
N SER A 113 -21.09 -11.25 -8.52
CA SER A 113 -22.44 -11.54 -8.98
C SER A 113 -23.11 -12.56 -8.05
N ILE A 114 -24.45 -12.66 -8.12
CA ILE A 114 -25.23 -13.67 -7.36
C ILE A 114 -24.76 -15.09 -7.69
N ALA A 115 -24.21 -15.31 -8.88
CA ALA A 115 -23.74 -16.61 -9.35
C ALA A 115 -22.33 -16.98 -8.84
N TYR A 116 -21.77 -16.23 -7.88
CA TYR A 116 -20.48 -16.55 -7.30
C TYR A 116 -20.52 -17.90 -6.55
N ASP A 117 -19.71 -18.83 -7.01
CA ASP A 117 -19.70 -20.25 -6.60
C ASP A 117 -18.83 -20.54 -5.35
N GLY A 118 -18.17 -19.52 -4.80
CA GLY A 118 -17.28 -19.65 -3.65
C GLY A 118 -15.90 -20.22 -3.96
N GLN A 119 -15.56 -20.53 -5.21
CA GLN A 119 -14.29 -21.17 -5.54
C GLN A 119 -13.11 -20.19 -5.62
N GLY A 120 -13.34 -18.95 -6.10
CA GLY A 120 -12.30 -17.92 -6.23
C GLY A 120 -12.24 -16.99 -5.01
N ALA A 121 -11.06 -16.63 -4.50
CA ALA A 121 -10.99 -15.69 -3.37
C ALA A 121 -11.45 -14.26 -3.76
N LEU A 122 -12.32 -13.66 -2.96
CA LEU A 122 -12.73 -12.26 -3.12
C LEU A 122 -11.86 -11.33 -2.26
N ALA A 123 -11.64 -10.10 -2.75
CA ALA A 123 -10.89 -9.07 -2.05
C ALA A 123 -11.76 -8.37 -0.97
N LEU A 124 -12.45 -9.17 -0.14
CA LEU A 124 -13.40 -8.70 0.87
C LEU A 124 -12.86 -8.89 2.29
N PRO A 125 -13.08 -7.90 3.19
CA PRO A 125 -12.81 -8.09 4.60
C PRO A 125 -13.67 -9.22 5.19
N LYS A 126 -13.07 -10.06 6.05
CA LYS A 126 -13.78 -11.14 6.73
C LYS A 126 -14.18 -10.73 8.15
N LEU A 127 -15.43 -11.01 8.51
CA LEU A 127 -15.95 -10.87 9.87
C LEU A 127 -15.86 -12.23 10.58
N ASN A 128 -15.00 -12.29 11.59
CA ASN A 128 -14.83 -13.45 12.47
C ASN A 128 -15.05 -13.01 13.92
N LEU A 129 -14.66 -13.84 14.89
CA LEU A 129 -14.81 -13.55 16.32
C LEU A 129 -13.82 -12.51 16.88
N GLN A 130 -12.65 -12.35 16.25
CA GLN A 130 -11.56 -11.52 16.76
C GLN A 130 -11.12 -10.47 15.75
N PHE A 131 -10.82 -9.27 16.26
CA PHE A 131 -10.34 -8.12 15.51
C PHE A 131 -9.12 -7.52 16.22
N LEU A 132 -8.19 -6.92 15.47
CA LEU A 132 -6.94 -6.40 16.04
C LEU A 132 -7.18 -5.23 17.00
N THR A 133 -8.13 -4.36 16.63
CA THR A 133 -8.55 -3.19 17.40
C THR A 133 -10.02 -2.86 17.09
N MET A 134 -10.64 -2.00 17.88
CA MET A 134 -11.97 -1.46 17.55
C MET A 134 -12.00 -0.77 16.19
N HIS A 135 -10.90 -0.09 15.81
CA HIS A 135 -10.82 0.58 14.51
C HIS A 135 -10.79 -0.42 13.35
N ASP A 136 -10.07 -1.55 13.49
CA ASP A 136 -10.07 -2.64 12.51
C ASP A 136 -11.50 -3.19 12.33
N TYR A 137 -12.21 -3.47 13.42
CA TYR A 137 -13.61 -3.91 13.36
C TYR A 137 -14.50 -2.93 12.58
N LEU A 138 -14.46 -1.63 12.94
CA LEU A 138 -15.28 -0.61 12.29
C LEU A 138 -14.93 -0.45 10.81
N LEU A 139 -13.65 -0.48 10.45
CA LEU A 139 -13.22 -0.34 9.06
C LEU A 139 -13.67 -1.52 8.19
N ARG A 140 -13.64 -2.75 8.72
CA ARG A 140 -14.17 -3.92 8.00
C ARG A 140 -15.67 -3.82 7.75
N ASN A 141 -16.44 -3.47 8.78
CA ASN A 141 -17.89 -3.29 8.65
C ASN A 141 -18.23 -2.15 7.69
N PHE A 142 -17.53 -1.01 7.79
CA PHE A 142 -17.69 0.12 6.88
C PHE A 142 -17.47 -0.28 5.43
N ASN A 143 -16.38 -1.00 5.13
CA ASN A 143 -16.09 -1.45 3.78
C ASN A 143 -17.13 -2.44 3.25
N LEU A 144 -17.56 -3.41 4.06
CA LEU A 144 -18.57 -4.39 3.66
C LEU A 144 -19.92 -3.72 3.37
N PHE A 145 -20.40 -2.85 4.26
CA PHE A 145 -21.65 -2.12 4.07
C PHE A 145 -21.61 -1.24 2.81
N ARG A 146 -20.48 -0.57 2.56
CA ARG A 146 -20.31 0.24 1.37
C ARG A 146 -20.36 -0.60 0.08
N LEU A 147 -19.78 -1.80 0.10
CA LEU A 147 -19.78 -2.70 -1.07
C LEU A 147 -21.14 -3.33 -1.31
N GLU A 148 -21.87 -3.67 -0.25
CA GLU A 148 -23.28 -4.11 -0.32
C GLU A 148 -24.17 -3.01 -0.93
N ALA A 149 -24.08 -1.77 -0.44
CA ALA A 149 -24.80 -0.65 -1.03
C ALA A 149 -24.40 -0.40 -2.50
N THR A 150 -23.13 -0.61 -2.85
CA THR A 150 -22.66 -0.49 -4.25
C THR A 150 -23.24 -1.59 -5.14
N TYR A 151 -23.40 -2.80 -4.61
CA TYR A 151 -24.08 -3.89 -5.30
C TYR A 151 -25.55 -3.57 -5.57
N GLU A 152 -26.28 -2.98 -4.61
CA GLU A 152 -27.66 -2.54 -4.83
C GLU A 152 -27.75 -1.47 -5.93
N ILE A 153 -26.87 -0.46 -5.87
CA ILE A 153 -26.77 0.60 -6.89
C ILE A 153 -26.49 0.01 -8.28
N ARG A 154 -25.64 -1.02 -8.36
CA ARG A 154 -25.34 -1.74 -9.61
C ARG A 154 -26.59 -2.35 -10.23
N GLU A 155 -27.35 -3.09 -9.44
CA GLU A 155 -28.55 -3.78 -9.91
C GLU A 155 -29.62 -2.79 -10.37
N ASP A 156 -29.83 -1.70 -9.61
CA ASP A 156 -30.75 -0.62 -9.98
C ASP A 156 -30.35 0.05 -11.30
N LEU A 157 -29.06 0.36 -11.47
CA LEU A 157 -28.54 0.93 -12.72
C LEU A 157 -28.72 -0.03 -13.90
N ALA A 158 -28.43 -1.32 -13.71
CA ALA A 158 -28.58 -2.33 -14.74
C ALA A 158 -30.04 -2.49 -15.20
N ASP A 159 -31.01 -2.49 -14.26
CA ASP A 159 -32.43 -2.56 -14.60
C ASP A 159 -32.90 -1.31 -15.35
N VAL A 160 -32.52 -0.11 -14.89
CA VAL A 160 -32.87 1.16 -15.55
C VAL A 160 -32.28 1.24 -16.95
N MET A 161 -30.99 0.91 -17.12
CA MET A 161 -30.33 0.92 -18.44
C MET A 161 -31.00 -0.06 -19.41
N LYS A 162 -31.38 -1.24 -18.92
CA LYS A 162 -32.10 -2.24 -19.72
C LYS A 162 -33.47 -1.75 -20.17
N ARG A 163 -34.20 -1.02 -19.33
CA ARG A 163 -35.51 -0.43 -19.66
C ARG A 163 -35.40 0.75 -20.61
N MET A 164 -34.38 1.60 -20.42
CA MET A 164 -34.17 2.81 -21.22
C MET A 164 -33.73 2.52 -22.66
N GLN A 165 -33.11 1.36 -22.91
CA GLN A 165 -32.59 0.96 -24.23
C GLN A 165 -31.84 2.09 -24.96
N PRO A 166 -30.77 2.64 -24.37
CA PRO A 166 -30.04 3.73 -24.98
C PRO A 166 -29.44 3.29 -26.32
N VAL A 167 -29.71 4.05 -27.37
CA VAL A 167 -29.15 3.86 -28.72
C VAL A 167 -28.03 4.87 -28.96
N SER A 168 -26.96 4.42 -29.61
CA SER A 168 -25.90 5.32 -30.09
C SER A 168 -26.46 6.27 -31.15
N SER A 169 -26.36 7.58 -30.91
CA SER A 169 -26.71 8.62 -31.89
C SER A 169 -25.74 8.65 -33.06
#